data_AF-A0AAT9G947-F1
#
_entry.id   AF-A0AAT9G947-F1
#
_cell.length_a   1.000
_cell.length_b   1.000
_cell.length_c   1.000
_cell.angle_alpha   90.00
_cell.angle_beta   90.00
_cell.angle_gamma   90.00
#
_symmetry.space_group_name_H-M   'P 1'
#
loop_
_entity.id
_entity.type
_entity.pdbx_description
1 polymer ?
#
loop_
_entity_poly.entity_id
_entity_poly.type
_entity_poly.pdbx_seq_one_letter_code
_entity_poly.pdbx_strand_id
1 'polypeptide(L)'
;MFFIIGYGLILLGIIAIFSGIVGLFRFPDFYTKIHAASIIECCGVPLSLIGLAFLQHDFTSSFKLVFASILILILNPVSTHAIGKAALLGKTNLK
;
A
#
# COMPACT_ATOMS: atom_id res chain seq x y z
N MET A 1 11.02 9.24 -22.50
CA MET A 1 9.69 8.57 -22.47
C MET A 1 9.46 7.82 -21.16
N PHE A 2 10.35 6.92 -20.74
CA PHE A 2 10.24 6.19 -19.46
C PHE A 2 10.13 7.10 -18.21
N PHE A 3 10.83 8.24 -18.18
CA PHE A 3 10.72 9.19 -17.08
C PHE A 3 9.32 9.76 -16.90
N ILE A 4 8.61 10.14 -17.98
CA ILE A 4 7.23 10.65 -17.89
C ILE A 4 6.29 9.59 -17.28
N ILE A 5 6.45 8.34 -17.71
CA ILE A 5 5.61 7.22 -17.25
C ILE A 5 5.86 6.98 -15.75
N GLY A 6 7.13 6.96 -15.34
CA GLY A 6 7.48 6.74 -13.94
C GLY A 6 7.02 7.86 -13.02
N TYR A 7 7.18 9.14 -13.41
CA TYR A 7 6.62 10.26 -12.64
C TYR A 7 5.09 10.21 -12.55
N GLY A 8 4.41 9.83 -13.63
CA GLY A 8 2.96 9.65 -13.65
C GLY A 8 2.48 8.56 -12.68
N LEU A 9 3.17 7.41 -12.66
CA LEU A 9 2.88 6.32 -11.72
C LEU A 9 3.09 6.72 -10.26
N ILE A 10 4.17 7.44 -9.97
CA ILE A 10 4.47 7.93 -8.61
C ILE A 10 3.38 8.91 -8.17
N LEU A 11 2.95 9.84 -9.03
CA LEU A 11 1.85 10.76 -8.73
C LEU A 11 0.55 10.01 -8.41
N LEU A 12 0.18 9.03 -9.22
CA LEU A 12 -0.99 8.19 -8.95
C LEU A 12 -0.86 7.41 -7.62
N GLY A 13 0.32 6.87 -7.35
CA GLY A 13 0.63 6.20 -6.09
C GLY A 13 0.46 7.12 -4.88
N ILE A 14 1.00 8.35 -4.95
CA ILE A 14 0.85 9.36 -3.89
C ILE A 14 -0.62 9.72 -3.66
N ILE A 15 -1.42 9.90 -4.72
CA ILE A 15 -2.85 10.19 -4.61
C ILE A 15 -3.58 9.03 -3.91
N ALA A 16 -3.25 7.78 -4.26
CA ALA A 16 -3.82 6.60 -3.61
C ALA A 16 -3.45 6.51 -2.12
N ILE A 17 -2.18 6.79 -1.78
CA ILE A 17 -1.71 6.84 -0.38
C ILE A 17 -2.47 7.94 0.37
N PHE A 18 -2.57 9.13 -0.21
CA PHE A 18 -3.28 10.26 0.39
C PHE A 18 -4.76 9.95 0.64
N SER A 19 -5.45 9.36 -0.35
CA SER A 19 -6.84 8.92 -0.19
C SER A 19 -7.01 7.90 0.92
N GLY A 20 -6.07 6.95 1.06
CA GLY A 20 -6.11 5.96 2.14
C GLY A 20 -5.86 6.57 3.53
N ILE A 21 -4.94 7.55 3.64
CA ILE A 21 -4.70 8.30 4.88
C ILE A 21 -5.97 9.05 5.29
N VAL A 22 -6.60 9.75 4.35
CA VAL A 22 -7.89 10.44 4.59
C VAL A 22 -8.97 9.45 5.05
N GLY A 23 -9.03 8.26 4.42
CA GLY A 23 -9.92 7.18 4.85
C GLY A 23 -9.66 6.72 6.29
N LEU A 24 -8.39 6.59 6.68
CA LEU A 24 -8.00 6.18 8.03
C LEU A 24 -8.48 7.14 9.12
N PHE A 25 -8.44 8.46 8.85
CA PHE A 25 -8.92 9.49 9.78
C PHE A 25 -10.44 9.67 9.77
N ARG A 26 -11.10 9.39 8.64
CA ARG A 26 -12.55 9.59 8.50
C ARG A 26 -13.37 8.42 9.01
N PHE A 27 -12.85 7.19 8.93
CA PHE A 27 -13.61 6.02 9.34
C PHE A 27 -13.60 5.85 10.87
N PRO A 28 -14.77 5.60 11.51
CA PRO A 28 -14.83 5.39 12.96
C PRO A 28 -14.38 3.97 13.35
N ASP A 29 -14.84 2.95 12.63
CA ASP A 29 -14.61 1.56 12.99
C ASP A 29 -13.20 1.04 12.67
N PHE A 30 -12.74 0.08 13.48
CA PHE A 30 -11.44 -0.56 13.31
C PHE A 30 -11.30 -1.33 11.99
N TYR A 31 -12.33 -2.06 11.58
CA TYR A 31 -12.31 -2.84 10.33
C TYR A 31 -12.30 -1.95 9.08
N THR A 32 -12.99 -0.81 9.11
CA THR A 32 -12.99 0.16 7.99
C THR A 32 -11.67 0.92 7.91
N LYS A 33 -11.00 1.17 9.05
CA LYS A 33 -9.61 1.66 9.08
C LYS A 33 -8.63 0.65 8.47
N ILE A 34 -8.76 -0.63 8.80
CA ILE A 34 -7.93 -1.68 8.20
C ILE A 34 -8.14 -1.74 6.69
N HIS A 35 -9.39 -1.68 6.22
CA HIS A 35 -9.67 -1.65 4.79
C HIS A 35 -9.02 -0.45 4.09
N ALA A 36 -9.11 0.75 4.70
CA ALA A 36 -8.45 1.94 4.19
C ALA A 36 -6.92 1.78 4.14
N ALA A 37 -6.32 1.18 5.16
CA ALA A 37 -4.88 0.87 5.19
C ALA A 37 -4.49 -0.15 4.11
N SER A 38 -5.30 -1.18 3.87
CA SER A 38 -5.04 -2.18 2.83
C SER A 38 -5.04 -1.57 1.42
N ILE A 39 -5.82 -0.51 1.16
CA ILE A 39 -5.83 0.21 -0.14
C ILE A 39 -4.49 0.91 -0.38
N ILE A 40 -3.89 1.49 0.66
CA ILE A 40 -2.56 2.13 0.59
C ILE A 40 -1.51 1.09 0.19
N GLU A 41 -1.53 -0.07 0.84
CA GLU A 41 -0.57 -1.15 0.62
C GLU A 41 -0.79 -1.88 -0.72
N CYS A 42 -2.05 -2.04 -1.18
CA CYS A 42 -2.33 -2.74 -2.44
C CYS A 42 -2.16 -1.87 -3.70
N CYS A 43 -2.45 -0.58 -3.62
CA CYS A 43 -2.41 0.31 -4.78
C CYS A 43 -1.33 1.38 -4.67
N GLY A 44 -1.21 2.05 -3.52
CA GLY A 44 -0.33 3.21 -3.37
C GLY A 44 1.16 2.85 -3.44
N VAL A 45 1.59 1.99 -2.51
CA VAL A 45 3.00 1.57 -2.37
C VAL A 45 3.53 0.84 -3.62
N PRO A 46 2.84 -0.19 -4.17
CA PRO A 46 3.35 -0.91 -5.34
C PRO A 46 3.35 -0.04 -6.61
N LEU A 47 2.37 0.84 -6.85
CA LEU A 47 2.44 1.77 -7.99
C LEU A 47 3.64 2.71 -7.86
N SER A 48 3.89 3.22 -6.66
CA SER A 48 5.02 4.12 -6.40
C SER A 48 6.37 3.43 -6.62
N LEU A 49 6.51 2.20 -6.13
CA LEU A 49 7.73 1.38 -6.30
C LEU A 49 7.96 0.98 -7.75
N ILE A 50 6.91 0.60 -8.49
CA ILE A 50 7.00 0.30 -9.93
C ILE A 50 7.39 1.57 -10.69
N GLY A 51 6.80 2.72 -10.38
CA GLY A 51 7.19 4.01 -10.98
C GLY A 51 8.66 4.34 -10.73
N LEU A 52 9.15 4.08 -9.51
CA LEU A 52 10.57 4.25 -9.16
C LEU A 52 11.47 3.27 -9.93
N ALA A 53 11.03 2.03 -10.16
CA ALA A 53 11.77 1.03 -10.93
C ALA A 53 11.98 1.45 -12.40
N PHE A 54 11.05 2.24 -12.97
CA PHE A 54 11.18 2.82 -14.31
C PHE A 54 12.11 4.04 -14.39
N LEU A 55 12.35 4.73 -13.27
CA LEU A 55 13.29 5.85 -13.19
C LEU A 55 14.74 5.37 -13.04
N GLN A 56 14.92 4.18 -12.49
CA GLN A 56 16.24 3.64 -12.19
C GLN A 56 16.91 3.08 -13.46
N HIS A 57 18.20 3.36 -13.62
CA HIS A 57 18.98 2.92 -14.77
C HIS A 57 19.61 1.52 -14.57
N ASP A 58 19.79 1.09 -13.32
CA ASP A 58 20.37 -0.20 -12.94
C ASP A 58 19.33 -1.31 -12.86
N PHE A 59 19.51 -2.37 -13.67
CA PHE A 59 18.62 -3.53 -13.71
C PHE A 59 18.47 -4.24 -12.36
N THR A 60 19.58 -4.37 -11.62
CA THR A 60 19.59 -5.00 -10.29
C THR A 60 18.70 -4.24 -9.28
N SER A 61 18.71 -2.91 -9.35
CA SER A 61 17.94 -2.05 -8.46
C SER A 61 16.46 -2.07 -8.83
N SER A 62 16.12 -2.00 -10.12
CA SER A 62 14.75 -2.12 -10.60
C SER A 62 14.13 -3.47 -10.24
N PHE A 63 14.90 -4.57 -10.36
CA PHE A 63 14.42 -5.90 -9.98
C PHE A 63 14.06 -5.98 -8.48
N LYS A 64 14.91 -5.43 -7.60
CA LYS A 64 14.63 -5.39 -6.16
C LYS A 64 13.36 -4.61 -5.83
N LEU A 65 13.10 -3.50 -6.53
CA LEU A 65 11.89 -2.67 -6.33
C LEU A 65 10.62 -3.38 -6.77
N VAL A 66 10.65 -4.05 -7.94
CA VAL A 66 9.52 -4.85 -8.42
C VAL A 66 9.28 -6.03 -7.48
N PHE A 67 10.33 -6.70 -7.04
CA PHE A 67 10.23 -7.79 -6.08
C PHE A 67 9.61 -7.30 -4.76
N ALA A 68 10.10 -6.19 -4.19
CA ALA A 68 9.53 -5.60 -2.99
C ALA A 68 8.03 -5.29 -3.15
N SER A 69 7.61 -4.78 -4.32
CA SER A 69 6.19 -4.50 -4.61
C SER A 69 5.32 -5.75 -4.54
N ILE A 70 5.80 -6.86 -5.13
CA ILE A 70 5.09 -8.15 -5.11
C ILE A 70 5.01 -8.70 -3.68
N LEU A 71 6.11 -8.59 -2.94
CA LEU A 71 6.18 -9.06 -1.55
C LEU A 71 5.16 -8.33 -0.68
N ILE A 72 5.06 -7.01 -0.82
CA ILE A 72 4.06 -6.18 -0.11
C ILE A 72 2.63 -6.63 -0.44
N LEU A 73 2.33 -6.90 -1.72
CA LEU A 73 1.01 -7.39 -2.12
C LEU A 73 0.63 -8.73 -1.47
N ILE A 74 1.60 -9.62 -1.30
CA ILE A 74 1.39 -10.93 -0.66
C ILE A 74 1.31 -10.78 0.87
N LEU A 75 2.09 -9.88 1.46
CA LEU A 75 2.10 -9.61 2.91
C LEU A 75 0.82 -8.91 3.37
N ASN A 76 0.22 -8.06 2.54
CA ASN A 76 -0.98 -7.30 2.88
C ASN A 76 -2.18 -8.16 3.35
N PRO A 77 -2.63 -9.22 2.65
CA PRO A 77 -3.71 -10.08 3.13
C PRO A 77 -3.35 -10.85 4.39
N VAL A 78 -2.08 -11.23 4.58
CA VAL A 78 -1.61 -11.91 5.80
C VAL A 78 -1.68 -10.98 7.01
N SER A 79 -1.17 -9.75 6.86
CA SER A 79 -1.22 -8.71 7.88
C SER A 79 -2.67 -8.36 8.25
N THR A 80 -3.51 -8.11 7.24
CA THR A 80 -4.93 -7.78 7.42
C THR A 80 -5.69 -8.89 8.15
N HIS A 81 -5.45 -10.15 7.79
CA HIS A 81 -6.11 -11.30 8.43
C HIS A 81 -5.60 -11.51 9.88
N ALA A 82 -4.29 -11.38 10.12
CA ALA A 82 -3.71 -11.50 11.45
C ALA A 82 -4.22 -10.41 12.40
N ILE A 83 -4.24 -9.15 11.94
CA ILE A 83 -4.76 -8.00 12.71
C ILE A 83 -6.26 -8.15 12.95
N GLY A 84 -7.04 -8.56 11.94
CA GLY A 84 -8.48 -8.79 12.08
C GLY A 84 -8.81 -9.88 13.11
N LYS A 85 -8.05 -10.99 13.10
CA LYS A 85 -8.20 -12.07 14.09
C LYS A 85 -7.78 -11.60 15.49
N ALA A 86 -6.69 -10.84 15.60
CA ALA A 86 -6.23 -10.29 16.88
C ALA A 86 -7.26 -9.33 17.48
N ALA A 87 -7.90 -8.48 16.66
CA ALA A 87 -8.95 -7.58 17.13
C ALA A 87 -10.23 -8.32 17.56
N LEU A 88 -10.61 -9.39 16.85
CA LEU A 88 -11.74 -10.22 17.23
C LEU A 88 -11.50 -10.94 18.56
N LEU A 89 -10.30 -11.49 18.77
CA LEU A 89 -9.90 -12.16 20.00
C LEU A 89 -9.68 -11.19 21.16
N GLY A 90 -9.20 -9.98 20.87
CA GLY A 90 -8.86 -8.96 21.86
C GLY A 90 -10.05 -8.34 22.58
N LYS A 91 -11.27 -8.44 22.03
CA LYS A 91 -12.54 -7.98 22.64
C LYS A 91 -12.48 -6.59 23.31
N THR A 92 -11.62 -5.69 22.84
CA THR A 92 -11.51 -4.33 23.34
C THR A 92 -12.59 -3.48 22.69
N ASN A 93 -13.57 -3.07 23.51
CA ASN A 93 -14.59 -2.05 23.28
C ASN A 93 -14.47 -1.31 21.94
N LEU A 94 -15.14 -1.83 20.91
CA LEU A 94 -15.28 -1.16 19.62
C LEU A 94 -16.26 0.01 19.78
N LYS A 95 -15.71 1.19 20.05
CA LYS A 95 -16.21 2.48 19.55
C LYS A 95 -15.17 3.07 18.61
#